data_AF-A0A2K1QCU4-F1
#
_entry.id   AF-A0A2K1QCU4-F1
#
_cell.length_a   1.000
_cell.length_b   1.000
_cell.length_c   1.000
_cell.angle_alpha   90.00
_cell.angle_beta   90.00
_cell.angle_gamma   90.00
#
_symmetry.space_group_name_H-M   'P 1'
#
loop_
_entity.id
_entity.type
_entity.pdbx_description
1 polymer ?
#
loop_
_entity_poly.entity_id
_entity_poly.type
_entity_poly.pdbx_seq_one_letter_code
_entity_poly.pdbx_strand_id
1 'polypeptide(L)'
;MSLEQSYKKFEEGILFVNSLITNAHQEPVVNDIKNFIVESAFLKMFIYWESYLEETLLKYLSGNTGLVEPLPLRYLSPIDELHANKMIIGTQKYVDWANVEIVKRISKLFIENGEPFNVSLSSIQDSLNDLKVIRNNTAHISSTTNAAFLSIVRRKIPNWAGSSISVSDFLMMNSHEDAQKTILQTYQDSLLIAGEIIKNCDR
;
A
#
# COMPACT_ATOMS: atom_id res chain seq x y z
N MET A 1 7.30 -15.93 11.02
CA MET A 1 7.84 -15.26 9.82
C MET A 1 8.62 -14.03 10.30
N SER A 2 9.80 -13.70 9.76
CA SER A 2 10.57 -12.48 10.13
C SER A 2 10.09 -11.23 9.38
N LEU A 3 10.59 -10.04 9.71
CA LEU A 3 10.33 -8.82 8.92
C LEU A 3 10.81 -8.96 7.48
N GLU A 4 12.01 -9.55 7.29
CA GLU A 4 12.57 -9.85 5.97
C GLU A 4 11.64 -10.74 5.14
N GLN A 5 11.09 -11.79 5.74
CA GLN A 5 10.16 -12.68 5.05
C GLN A 5 8.82 -12.00 4.72
N SER A 6 8.31 -11.13 5.60
CA SER A 6 7.10 -10.35 5.28
C SER A 6 7.34 -9.35 4.15
N TYR A 7 8.49 -8.67 4.13
CA TYR A 7 8.85 -7.77 3.03
C TYR A 7 9.02 -8.53 1.71
N LYS A 8 9.71 -9.67 1.73
CA LYS A 8 9.86 -10.51 0.54
C LYS A 8 8.52 -10.96 -0.03
N LYS A 9 7.57 -11.38 0.82
CA LYS A 9 6.21 -11.74 0.40
C LYS A 9 5.48 -10.55 -0.24
N PHE A 10 5.69 -9.34 0.28
CA PHE A 10 5.14 -8.11 -0.29
C PHE A 10 5.74 -7.80 -1.67
N GLU A 11 7.06 -7.86 -1.80
CA GLU A 11 7.79 -7.67 -3.06
C GLU A 11 7.38 -8.71 -4.12
N GLU A 12 7.35 -9.99 -3.76
CA GLU A 12 6.84 -11.08 -4.61
C GLU A 12 5.38 -10.83 -5.04
N GLY A 13 4.57 -10.25 -4.15
CA GLY A 13 3.20 -9.82 -4.46
C GLY A 13 3.14 -8.73 -5.54
N ILE A 14 4.03 -7.74 -5.50
CA ILE A 14 4.14 -6.70 -6.52
C ILE A 14 4.61 -7.30 -7.86
N LEU A 15 5.61 -8.18 -7.83
CA LEU A 15 6.08 -8.88 -9.03
C LEU A 15 4.98 -9.72 -9.67
N PHE A 16 4.18 -10.42 -8.85
CA PHE A 16 3.03 -11.17 -9.33
C PHE A 16 2.01 -10.27 -10.03
N VAL A 17 1.63 -9.15 -9.42
CA VAL A 17 0.73 -8.14 -10.03
C VAL A 17 1.27 -7.66 -11.38
N ASN A 18 2.55 -7.35 -11.47
CA ASN A 18 3.18 -6.88 -12.71
C ASN A 18 3.21 -7.96 -13.79
N SER A 19 3.40 -9.23 -13.43
CA SER A 19 3.33 -10.34 -14.38
C SER A 19 1.92 -10.53 -14.95
N LEU A 20 0.87 -10.40 -14.12
CA LEU A 20 -0.53 -10.45 -14.59
C LEU A 20 -0.81 -9.34 -15.62
N ILE A 21 -0.39 -8.12 -15.32
CA ILE A 21 -0.59 -6.96 -16.22
C ILE A 21 0.19 -7.16 -17.52
N THR A 22 1.45 -7.61 -17.44
CA THR A 22 2.29 -7.86 -18.61
C THR A 22 1.66 -8.91 -19.53
N ASN A 23 1.24 -10.05 -18.96
CA ASN A 23 0.59 -11.11 -19.72
C ASN A 23 -0.72 -10.63 -20.38
N ALA A 24 -1.51 -9.82 -19.69
CA ALA A 24 -2.74 -9.25 -20.24
C ALA A 24 -2.48 -8.34 -21.46
N HIS A 25 -1.32 -7.68 -21.53
CA HIS A 25 -0.96 -6.82 -22.66
C HIS A 25 -0.36 -7.60 -23.84
N GLN A 26 0.27 -8.74 -23.59
CA GLN A 26 0.87 -9.60 -24.62
C GLN A 26 -0.16 -10.42 -25.39
N GLU A 27 -1.24 -10.83 -24.72
CA GLU A 27 -2.30 -11.63 -25.33
C GLU A 27 -3.31 -10.74 -26.09
N PRO A 28 -3.91 -11.23 -27.19
CA PRO A 28 -4.93 -10.52 -27.97
C PRO A 28 -6.29 -10.56 -27.24
N VAL A 29 -6.31 -10.07 -26.01
CA VAL A 29 -7.47 -10.03 -25.13
C VAL A 29 -8.32 -8.79 -25.43
N VAL A 30 -9.64 -8.88 -25.27
CA VAL A 30 -10.57 -7.75 -25.42
C VAL A 30 -10.25 -6.67 -24.38
N ASN A 31 -10.37 -5.40 -24.76
CA ASN A 31 -9.97 -4.26 -23.92
C ASN A 31 -10.64 -4.26 -22.53
N ASP A 32 -11.91 -4.63 -22.45
CA ASP A 32 -12.64 -4.70 -21.17
C ASP A 32 -12.04 -5.76 -20.22
N ILE A 33 -11.57 -6.88 -20.77
CA ILE A 33 -10.91 -7.92 -19.98
C ILE A 33 -9.52 -7.43 -19.53
N LYS A 34 -8.79 -6.69 -20.38
CA LYS A 34 -7.52 -6.05 -19.98
C LYS A 34 -7.73 -5.10 -18.82
N ASN A 35 -8.76 -4.24 -18.90
CA ASN A 35 -9.11 -3.30 -17.84
C ASN A 35 -9.46 -4.03 -16.53
N PHE A 36 -10.27 -5.08 -16.62
CA PHE A 36 -10.60 -5.92 -15.48
C PHE A 36 -9.36 -6.54 -14.83
N ILE A 37 -8.41 -7.04 -15.63
CA ILE A 37 -7.17 -7.63 -15.11
C ILE A 37 -6.32 -6.57 -14.40
N VAL A 38 -6.11 -5.40 -15.02
CA VAL A 38 -5.31 -4.31 -14.43
C VAL A 38 -5.92 -3.84 -13.11
N GLU A 39 -7.24 -3.60 -13.08
CA GLU A 39 -7.95 -3.17 -11.88
C GLU A 39 -7.94 -4.23 -10.77
N SER A 40 -8.11 -5.50 -11.14
CA SER A 40 -8.01 -6.62 -10.18
C SER A 40 -6.60 -6.78 -9.62
N ALA A 41 -5.58 -6.65 -10.47
CA ALA A 41 -4.18 -6.73 -10.07
C ALA A 41 -3.81 -5.54 -9.16
N PHE A 42 -4.32 -4.34 -9.45
CA PHE A 42 -4.18 -3.17 -8.59
C PHE A 42 -4.83 -3.38 -7.21
N LEU A 43 -6.06 -3.89 -7.14
CA LEU A 43 -6.69 -4.22 -5.85
C LEU A 43 -5.88 -5.28 -5.09
N LYS A 44 -5.33 -6.26 -5.80
CA LYS A 44 -4.50 -7.31 -5.20
C LYS A 44 -3.19 -6.75 -4.63
N MET A 45 -2.56 -5.79 -5.29
CA MET A 45 -1.40 -5.04 -4.77
C MET A 45 -1.73 -4.37 -3.43
N PHE A 46 -2.90 -3.73 -3.34
CA PHE A 46 -3.33 -3.06 -2.11
C PHE A 46 -3.48 -4.05 -0.94
N ILE A 47 -4.02 -5.25 -1.21
CA ILE A 47 -4.12 -6.31 -0.20
C ILE A 47 -2.72 -6.75 0.29
N TYR A 48 -1.74 -6.87 -0.61
CA TYR A 48 -0.36 -7.21 -0.21
C TYR A 48 0.24 -6.13 0.70
N TRP A 49 -0.02 -4.86 0.40
CA TRP A 49 0.43 -3.74 1.22
C TRP A 49 -0.23 -3.73 2.62
N GLU A 50 -1.56 -3.87 2.70
CA GLU A 50 -2.28 -3.92 3.98
C GLU A 50 -1.81 -5.09 4.85
N SER A 51 -1.66 -6.27 4.22
CA SER A 51 -1.15 -7.46 4.90
C SER A 51 0.26 -7.25 5.43
N TYR A 52 1.12 -6.57 4.65
CA TYR A 52 2.48 -6.25 5.06
C TYR A 52 2.51 -5.33 6.29
N LEU A 53 1.70 -4.27 6.32
CA LEU A 53 1.61 -3.37 7.47
C LEU A 53 1.13 -4.10 8.74
N GLU A 54 0.09 -4.92 8.62
CA GLU A 54 -0.41 -5.72 9.74
C GLU A 54 0.65 -6.69 10.26
N GLU A 55 1.21 -7.49 9.35
CA GLU A 55 2.19 -8.52 9.66
C GLU A 55 3.46 -7.94 10.31
N THR A 56 3.94 -6.78 9.84
CA THR A 56 5.14 -6.15 10.38
C THR A 56 4.88 -5.51 11.74
N LEU A 57 3.74 -4.84 11.92
CA LEU A 57 3.40 -4.25 13.22
C LEU A 57 3.28 -5.34 14.30
N LEU A 58 2.60 -6.45 13.99
CA LEU A 58 2.52 -7.60 14.90
C LEU A 58 3.90 -8.16 15.29
N LYS A 59 4.85 -8.20 14.35
CA LYS A 59 6.22 -8.66 14.61
C LYS A 59 7.00 -7.69 15.49
N TYR A 60 6.87 -6.39 15.24
CA TYR A 60 7.43 -5.38 16.13
C TYR A 60 6.89 -5.56 17.55
N LEU A 61 5.57 -5.66 17.72
CA LEU A 61 4.96 -5.82 19.05
C LEU A 61 5.37 -7.12 19.73
N SER A 62 5.45 -8.23 19.00
CA SER A 62 5.84 -9.53 19.55
C SER A 62 7.35 -9.68 19.78
N GLY A 63 8.17 -8.78 19.23
CA GLY A 63 9.63 -8.87 19.28
C GLY A 63 10.23 -9.88 18.29
N ASN A 64 9.40 -10.46 17.42
CA ASN A 64 9.78 -11.46 16.43
C ASN A 64 10.23 -10.79 15.12
N THR A 65 11.10 -9.78 15.22
CA THR A 65 11.52 -8.99 14.05
C THR A 65 12.53 -9.75 13.19
N GLY A 66 13.39 -10.54 13.82
CA GLY A 66 14.53 -11.19 13.16
C GLY A 66 15.69 -10.22 12.85
N LEU A 67 15.61 -8.97 13.33
CA LEU A 67 16.69 -7.99 13.25
C LEU A 67 17.59 -8.10 14.50
N VAL A 68 18.84 -7.70 14.35
CA VAL A 68 19.74 -7.42 15.48
C VAL A 68 19.49 -5.99 15.93
N GLU A 69 19.52 -5.73 17.24
CA GLU A 69 19.37 -4.40 17.84
C GLU A 69 20.25 -3.31 17.16
N PRO A 70 19.80 -2.04 17.12
CA PRO A 70 18.75 -1.45 17.96
C PRO A 70 17.35 -1.47 17.33
N LEU A 71 16.37 -1.95 18.11
CA LEU A 71 14.94 -1.86 17.79
C LEU A 71 14.29 -0.67 18.52
N PRO A 72 13.13 -0.17 18.06
CA PRO A 72 12.39 0.87 18.77
C PRO A 72 11.87 0.35 20.11
N LEU A 73 11.80 1.22 21.11
CA LEU A 73 11.23 0.86 22.41
C LEU A 73 9.73 0.53 22.23
N ARG A 74 9.30 -0.59 22.80
CA ARG A 74 7.89 -1.00 22.84
C ARG A 74 7.30 -0.64 24.19
N TYR A 75 6.13 -0.02 24.20
CA TYR A 75 5.46 0.35 25.45
C TYR A 75 4.72 -0.83 26.10
N LEU A 76 4.42 -1.87 25.32
CA LEU A 76 3.72 -3.06 25.78
C LEU A 76 4.39 -4.32 25.22
N SER A 77 4.24 -5.43 25.94
CA SER A 77 4.74 -6.75 25.55
C SER A 77 3.59 -7.75 25.53
N PRO A 78 2.94 -7.99 24.38
CA PRO A 78 1.92 -9.01 24.25
C PRO A 78 2.47 -10.41 24.57
N ILE A 79 1.58 -11.32 24.95
CA ILE A 79 1.92 -12.71 25.32
C ILE A 79 2.34 -13.50 24.08
N ASP A 80 1.59 -13.31 23.01
CA ASP A 80 1.77 -13.94 21.71
C ASP A 80 1.21 -13.03 20.61
N GLU A 81 1.35 -13.46 19.35
CA GLU A 81 0.88 -12.71 18.18
C GLU A 81 -0.65 -12.54 18.17
N LEU A 82 -1.40 -13.50 18.71
CA LEU A 82 -2.87 -13.43 18.80
C LEU A 82 -3.31 -12.41 19.84
N HIS A 83 -2.60 -12.30 20.96
CA HIS A 83 -2.79 -11.25 21.94
C HIS A 83 -2.41 -9.88 21.37
N ALA A 84 -1.28 -9.79 20.64
CA ALA A 84 -0.89 -8.57 19.94
C ALA A 84 -2.01 -8.10 18.98
N ASN A 85 -2.57 -9.02 18.18
CA ASN A 85 -3.65 -8.69 17.25
C ASN A 85 -4.91 -8.18 18.00
N LYS A 86 -5.32 -8.87 19.07
CA LYS A 86 -6.43 -8.40 19.93
C LYS A 86 -6.17 -7.01 20.50
N MET A 87 -4.94 -6.69 20.88
CA MET A 87 -4.57 -5.36 21.40
C MET A 87 -4.66 -4.29 20.31
N ILE A 88 -4.18 -4.57 19.10
CA ILE A 88 -4.27 -3.64 17.96
C ILE A 88 -5.74 -3.38 17.60
N ILE A 89 -6.55 -4.44 17.48
CA ILE A 89 -7.99 -4.33 17.17
C ILE A 89 -8.72 -3.58 18.30
N GLY A 90 -8.35 -3.82 19.54
CA GLY A 90 -8.97 -3.24 20.72
C GLY A 90 -10.46 -3.57 20.78
N THR A 91 -11.30 -2.53 20.76
CA THR A 91 -12.76 -2.67 20.78
C THR A 91 -13.40 -2.61 19.39
N GLN A 92 -12.61 -2.48 18.33
CA GLN A 92 -13.11 -2.42 16.95
C GLN A 92 -13.35 -3.82 16.38
N LYS A 93 -14.02 -3.89 15.23
CA LYS A 93 -14.23 -5.17 14.54
C LYS A 93 -13.01 -5.58 13.70
N TYR A 94 -12.33 -4.60 13.11
CA TYR A 94 -11.15 -4.74 12.28
C TYR A 94 -10.40 -3.40 12.24
N VAL A 95 -9.13 -3.45 11.85
CA VAL A 95 -8.30 -2.25 11.63
C VAL A 95 -8.41 -1.84 10.17
N ASP A 96 -8.59 -0.56 9.90
CA ASP A 96 -8.53 0.00 8.54
C ASP A 96 -7.08 0.30 8.16
N TRP A 97 -6.37 -0.74 7.70
CA TRP A 97 -4.96 -0.65 7.27
C TRP A 97 -4.75 0.24 6.04
N ALA A 98 -5.81 0.52 5.28
CA ALA A 98 -5.79 1.49 4.18
C ALA A 98 -5.66 2.94 4.65
N ASN A 99 -5.96 3.21 5.93
CA ASN A 99 -5.93 4.55 6.49
C ASN A 99 -4.62 4.75 7.24
N VAL A 100 -3.67 5.38 6.56
CA VAL A 100 -2.34 5.71 7.08
C VAL A 100 -2.36 6.47 8.42
N GLU A 101 -3.33 7.35 8.65
CA GLU A 101 -3.44 8.05 9.94
C GLU A 101 -3.86 7.11 11.07
N ILE A 102 -4.69 6.11 10.77
CA ILE A 102 -5.01 5.04 11.72
C ILE A 102 -3.77 4.21 12.02
N VAL A 103 -3.03 3.78 10.99
CA VAL A 103 -1.81 2.98 11.16
C VAL A 103 -0.76 3.75 11.98
N LYS A 104 -0.46 5.00 11.63
CA LYS A 104 0.49 5.87 12.37
C LYS A 104 0.07 6.04 13.83
N ARG A 105 -1.22 6.25 14.08
CA ARG A 105 -1.75 6.40 15.44
C ARG A 105 -1.59 5.11 16.25
N ILE A 106 -1.93 3.95 15.67
CA ILE A 106 -1.74 2.65 16.31
C ILE A 106 -0.26 2.44 16.61
N SER A 107 0.64 2.67 15.65
CA SER A 107 2.08 2.52 15.88
C SER A 107 2.57 3.38 17.04
N LYS A 108 2.13 4.65 17.14
CA LYS A 108 2.48 5.56 18.25
C LYS A 108 1.94 5.13 19.61
N LEU A 109 0.84 4.37 19.66
CA LEU A 109 0.30 3.86 20.92
C LEU A 109 1.16 2.75 21.51
N PHE A 110 1.88 2.00 20.68
CA PHE A 110 2.58 0.80 21.12
C PHE A 110 4.10 0.87 20.99
N ILE A 111 4.62 1.74 20.12
CA ILE A 111 6.03 1.84 19.78
C ILE A 111 6.48 3.29 19.93
N GLU A 112 7.71 3.50 20.41
CA GLU A 112 8.33 4.81 20.57
C GLU A 112 8.26 5.63 19.28
N ASN A 113 7.64 6.81 19.38
CA ASN A 113 7.36 7.73 18.27
C ASN A 113 6.55 7.12 17.09
N GLY A 114 6.11 5.87 17.21
CA GLY A 114 5.51 5.09 16.14
C GLY A 114 6.50 4.62 15.08
N GLU A 115 7.80 4.60 15.38
CA GLU A 115 8.82 4.19 14.40
C GLU A 115 8.85 2.68 14.17
N PRO A 116 9.22 2.23 12.96
CA PRO A 116 9.58 3.01 11.75
C PRO A 116 8.37 3.46 10.91
N PHE A 117 7.15 3.12 11.33
CA PHE A 117 5.93 3.41 10.54
C PHE A 117 5.68 4.89 10.37
N ASN A 118 5.95 5.70 11.40
CA ASN A 118 5.66 7.12 11.37
C ASN A 118 6.49 7.86 10.31
N VAL A 119 7.81 7.66 10.27
CA VAL A 119 8.68 8.26 9.23
C VAL A 119 8.35 7.70 7.86
N SER A 120 8.34 6.36 7.72
CA SER A 120 8.12 5.70 6.44
C SER A 120 6.80 6.11 5.79
N LEU A 121 5.68 6.02 6.53
CA LEU A 121 4.37 6.33 5.97
C LEU A 121 4.16 7.83 5.72
N SER A 122 4.79 8.69 6.51
CA SER A 122 4.73 10.14 6.27
C SER A 122 5.47 10.53 4.99
N SER A 123 6.56 9.83 4.65
CA SER A 123 7.33 10.10 3.42
C SER A 123 6.54 9.83 2.13
N ILE A 124 5.55 8.93 2.18
CA ILE A 124 4.71 8.54 1.03
C ILE A 124 3.22 8.86 1.23
N GLN A 125 2.92 9.81 2.12
CA GLN A 125 1.55 10.14 2.55
C GLN A 125 0.61 10.49 1.40
N ASP A 126 1.09 11.28 0.43
CA ASP A 126 0.30 11.67 -0.74
C ASP A 126 0.01 10.48 -1.66
N SER A 127 1.02 9.61 -1.87
CA SER A 127 0.86 8.36 -2.62
C SER A 127 -0.18 7.43 -1.99
N LEU A 128 -0.15 7.29 -0.65
CA LEU A 128 -1.13 6.46 0.07
C LEU A 128 -2.55 7.03 -0.01
N ASN A 129 -2.69 8.34 0.10
CA ASN A 129 -3.98 9.02 -0.06
C ASN A 129 -4.55 8.80 -1.47
N ASP A 130 -3.69 8.89 -2.49
CA ASP A 130 -4.09 8.67 -3.88
C ASP A 130 -4.53 7.23 -4.12
N LEU A 131 -3.71 6.27 -3.67
CA LEU A 131 -4.03 4.84 -3.76
C LEU A 131 -5.36 4.50 -3.11
N LYS A 132 -5.67 5.09 -1.94
CA LYS A 132 -6.95 4.89 -1.25
C LYS A 132 -8.14 5.39 -2.10
N VAL A 133 -8.02 6.56 -2.72
CA VAL A 133 -9.08 7.12 -3.57
C VAL A 133 -9.25 6.28 -4.84
N ILE A 134 -8.15 5.88 -5.49
CA ILE A 134 -8.18 5.02 -6.68
C ILE A 134 -8.85 3.68 -6.33
N ARG A 135 -8.45 3.03 -5.23
CA ARG A 135 -9.08 1.79 -4.72
C ARG A 135 -10.57 1.94 -4.52
N ASN A 136 -10.99 3.02 -3.86
CA ASN A 136 -12.40 3.25 -3.59
C ASN A 136 -13.20 3.48 -4.89
N ASN A 137 -12.61 4.13 -5.90
CA ASN A 137 -13.24 4.29 -7.21
C ASN A 137 -13.34 2.98 -7.99
N THR A 138 -12.30 2.13 -7.94
CA THR A 138 -12.32 0.79 -8.55
C THR A 138 -13.40 -0.10 -7.92
N ALA A 139 -13.53 -0.07 -6.59
CA ALA A 139 -14.48 -0.93 -5.87
C ALA A 139 -15.92 -0.40 -5.87
N HIS A 140 -16.09 0.93 -5.88
CA HIS A 140 -17.39 1.58 -5.77
C HIS A 140 -17.52 2.67 -6.82
N ILE A 141 -18.05 2.32 -7.99
CA ILE A 141 -18.31 3.29 -9.06
C ILE A 141 -19.51 4.14 -8.63
N SER A 142 -19.24 5.34 -8.12
CA SER A 142 -20.23 6.34 -7.72
C SER A 142 -19.81 7.72 -8.23
N SER A 143 -20.74 8.68 -8.30
CA SER A 143 -20.40 10.06 -8.68
C SER A 143 -19.35 10.70 -7.76
N THR A 144 -19.41 10.42 -6.45
CA THR A 144 -18.49 10.95 -5.44
C THR A 144 -17.09 10.37 -5.57
N THR A 145 -16.97 9.05 -5.68
CA THR A 145 -15.67 8.37 -5.84
C THR A 145 -15.02 8.73 -7.18
N ASN A 146 -15.82 8.88 -8.24
CA ASN A 146 -15.33 9.30 -9.55
C ASN A 146 -14.83 10.75 -9.53
N ALA A 147 -15.55 11.68 -8.88
CA ALA A 147 -15.08 13.07 -8.77
C ALA A 147 -13.73 13.18 -8.03
N ALA A 148 -13.56 12.40 -6.96
CA ALA A 148 -12.29 12.32 -6.23
C ALA A 148 -11.17 11.72 -7.10
N PHE A 149 -11.45 10.63 -7.81
CA PHE A 149 -10.51 10.02 -8.75
C PHE A 149 -10.09 10.99 -9.86
N LEU A 150 -11.03 11.70 -10.49
CA LEU A 150 -10.71 12.68 -11.54
C LEU A 150 -9.86 13.86 -11.02
N SER A 151 -9.95 14.19 -9.72
CA SER A 151 -9.05 15.17 -9.10
C SER A 151 -7.59 14.69 -9.11
N ILE A 152 -7.37 13.40 -8.83
CA ILE A 152 -6.03 12.77 -8.90
C ILE A 152 -5.52 12.76 -10.32
N VAL A 153 -6.36 12.37 -11.29
CA VAL A 153 -6.01 12.34 -12.72
C VAL A 153 -5.48 13.71 -13.16
N ARG A 154 -6.19 14.80 -12.83
CA ARG A 154 -5.79 16.18 -13.17
C ARG A 154 -4.49 16.61 -12.51
N ARG A 155 -4.22 16.15 -11.28
CA ARG A 155 -2.97 16.47 -10.58
C ARG A 155 -1.78 15.71 -11.15
N LYS A 156 -1.97 14.43 -11.52
CA LYS A 156 -0.90 13.54 -11.99
C LYS A 156 -0.61 13.66 -13.48
N ILE A 157 -1.57 14.12 -14.29
CA ILE A 157 -1.43 14.28 -15.73
C ILE A 157 -1.61 15.76 -16.10
N PRO A 158 -0.52 16.51 -16.30
CA PRO A 158 -0.58 17.89 -16.73
C PRO A 158 -1.39 18.03 -18.02
N ASN A 159 -2.22 19.08 -18.11
CA ASN A 159 -3.06 19.39 -19.27
C ASN A 159 -4.14 18.34 -19.62
N TRP A 160 -4.47 17.41 -18.72
CA TRP A 160 -5.59 16.50 -18.96
C TRP A 160 -6.92 17.27 -19.03
N ALA A 161 -7.54 17.28 -20.21
CA ALA A 161 -8.81 17.95 -20.49
C ALA A 161 -10.00 16.98 -20.68
N GLY A 162 -9.78 15.69 -20.40
CA GLY A 162 -10.82 14.66 -20.53
C GLY A 162 -11.95 14.81 -19.50
N SER A 163 -13.09 14.20 -19.80
CA SER A 163 -14.22 14.10 -18.87
C SER A 163 -14.30 12.73 -18.18
N SER A 164 -13.62 11.72 -18.72
CA SER A 164 -13.63 10.34 -18.23
C SER A 164 -12.35 9.62 -18.62
N ILE A 165 -11.88 8.74 -17.74
CA ILE A 165 -10.79 7.79 -17.98
C ILE A 165 -11.04 6.58 -17.07
N SER A 166 -10.72 5.37 -17.51
CA SER A 166 -10.81 4.21 -16.62
C SER A 166 -9.65 4.21 -15.62
N VAL A 167 -9.78 3.47 -14.51
CA VAL A 167 -8.67 3.34 -13.57
C VAL A 167 -7.52 2.58 -14.23
N SER A 168 -7.82 1.54 -14.99
CA SER A 168 -6.84 0.81 -15.80
C SER A 168 -6.03 1.73 -16.70
N ASP A 169 -6.68 2.52 -17.56
CA ASP A 169 -6.01 3.42 -18.50
C ASP A 169 -5.13 4.42 -17.75
N PHE A 170 -5.65 5.04 -16.69
CA PHE A 170 -4.90 5.98 -15.86
C PHE A 170 -3.64 5.34 -15.26
N LEU A 171 -3.77 4.16 -14.65
CA LEU A 171 -2.65 3.46 -14.01
C LEU A 171 -1.56 3.05 -15.00
N MET A 172 -1.93 2.79 -16.26
CA MET A 172 -1.02 2.39 -17.33
C MET A 172 -0.40 3.57 -18.10
N MET A 173 -0.83 4.81 -17.87
CA MET A 173 -0.18 5.99 -18.44
C MET A 173 1.23 6.16 -17.88
N ASN A 174 2.14 6.71 -18.68
CA ASN A 174 3.47 7.07 -18.23
C ASN A 174 3.40 8.20 -17.20
N SER A 175 4.23 8.10 -16.17
CA SER A 175 4.37 9.14 -15.16
C SER A 175 5.03 10.37 -15.76
N HIS A 176 4.59 11.56 -15.32
CA HIS A 176 5.25 12.80 -15.67
C HIS A 176 6.62 12.94 -14.98
N GLU A 177 6.78 12.34 -13.81
CA GLU A 177 8.03 12.38 -13.03
C GLU A 177 9.10 11.47 -13.63
N ASP A 178 8.69 10.33 -14.20
CA ASP A 178 9.56 9.39 -14.91
C ASP A 178 8.81 8.77 -16.09
N ALA A 179 9.14 9.20 -17.31
CA ALA A 179 8.47 8.75 -18.52
C ALA A 179 8.73 7.27 -18.86
N GLN A 180 9.68 6.61 -18.20
CA GLN A 180 9.95 5.17 -18.34
C GLN A 180 9.06 4.30 -17.45
N LYS A 181 8.34 4.92 -16.52
CA LYS A 181 7.47 4.21 -15.57
C LYS A 181 6.03 4.57 -15.80
N THR A 182 5.14 3.61 -15.58
CA THR A 182 3.72 3.90 -15.46
C THR A 182 3.42 4.59 -14.13
N ILE A 183 2.25 5.22 -14.04
CA ILE A 183 1.75 5.79 -12.78
C ILE A 183 1.65 4.69 -11.71
N LEU A 184 1.21 3.48 -12.08
CA LEU A 184 1.18 2.33 -11.15
C LEU A 184 2.57 1.98 -10.63
N GLN A 185 3.58 1.91 -11.51
CA GLN A 185 4.95 1.59 -11.10
C GLN A 185 5.53 2.66 -10.15
N THR A 186 5.20 3.93 -10.35
CA THR A 186 5.62 5.01 -9.44
C THR A 186 5.05 4.82 -8.02
N TYR A 187 3.79 4.38 -7.92
CA TYR A 187 3.21 4.03 -6.63
C TYR A 187 3.84 2.76 -6.03
N GLN A 188 4.07 1.73 -6.83
CA GLN A 188 4.74 0.50 -6.38
C GLN A 188 6.11 0.80 -5.77
N ASP A 189 6.92 1.63 -6.44
CA ASP A 189 8.23 2.04 -5.95
C ASP A 189 8.13 2.77 -4.61
N SER A 190 7.15 3.68 -4.48
CA SER A 190 6.91 4.38 -3.21
C SER A 190 6.60 3.40 -2.07
N LEU A 191 5.75 2.39 -2.34
CA LEU A 191 5.40 1.38 -1.34
C LEU A 191 6.58 0.44 -1.02
N LEU A 192 7.38 0.06 -2.02
CA LEU A 192 8.58 -0.76 -1.83
C LEU A 192 9.61 -0.04 -0.96
N ILE A 193 9.92 1.22 -1.26
CA ILE A 193 10.84 2.04 -0.46
C ILE A 193 10.33 2.18 0.97
N ALA A 194 9.05 2.51 1.15
CA ALA A 194 8.44 2.60 2.48
C ALA A 194 8.48 1.27 3.24
N GLY A 195 8.20 0.16 2.56
CA GLY A 195 8.32 -1.18 3.12
C GLY A 195 9.76 -1.53 3.51
N GLU A 196 10.75 -1.15 2.70
CA GLU A 196 12.15 -1.40 3.02
C GLU A 196 12.59 -0.67 4.29
N ILE A 197 12.20 0.61 4.44
CA ILE A 197 12.43 1.41 5.66
C ILE A 197 11.79 0.71 6.88
N ILE A 198 10.54 0.24 6.75
CA ILE A 198 9.84 -0.47 7.83
C ILE A 198 10.54 -1.79 8.19
N LYS A 199 11.01 -2.52 7.18
CA LYS A 199 11.71 -3.79 7.34
C LYS A 199 13.05 -3.62 8.05
N ASN A 200 13.81 -2.58 7.72
CA ASN A 200 15.14 -2.32 8.26
C ASN A 200 15.12 -1.57 9.60
N CYS A 201 13.98 -0.99 9.98
CA CYS A 201 13.86 -0.10 11.13
C CYS A 201 14.69 1.19 10.98
N ASP A 202 14.78 1.72 9.76
CA ASP A 202 15.46 3.00 9.52
C ASP A 202 14.63 4.14 10.12
N ARG A 203 15.29 5.01 10.92
CA ARG A 203 14.68 6.13 11.64
C ARG A 203 14.96 7.46 10.94
#